data_AF-A0A2V4X0X6-F1
#
_entry.id   AF-A0A2V4X0X6-F1
#
_cell.length_a   1.000
_cell.length_b   1.000
_cell.length_c   1.000
_cell.angle_alpha   90.00
_cell.angle_beta   90.00
_cell.angle_gamma   90.00
#
_symmetry.space_group_name_H-M   'P 1'
#
loop_
_entity.id
_entity.type
_entity.pdbx_description
1 polymer ?
#
loop_
_entity_poly.entity_id
_entity_poly.type
_entity_poly.pdbx_seq_one_letter_code
_entity_poly.pdbx_strand_id
1 'polypeptide(L)'
;MKSLIVFLSLCFQLSFAQQELKHAVYFETDQYHIPETEHSRLLLFLSQIENMDIEKISIYGFTDDRGSDNYNLVLSQQRADAIKEVFSNNEFDESKMTNVDGKGKILLNIIREDDLKKIRGLNRKVEIIVTPVFPPKPKEVKPEKLNAEDLLKGDLKEGDKILLDNLLFRTGYSYLTNESKVVLDRIADILAERTNIYFTIEGHVCCTQGERDAIDRKTKKRNLSVARAKYIYDYLAKKGVRPYRMKFVGMRRKMPLGGEPRLDRRVEILVTRIYETK
;
A
#
# COMPACT_ATOMS: atom_id res chain seq x y z
N MET A 1 32.42 -65.53 -13.96
CA MET A 1 31.21 -64.89 -14.55
C MET A 1 30.95 -63.62 -13.77
N LYS A 2 31.21 -62.45 -14.36
CA LYS A 2 31.15 -61.14 -13.71
C LYS A 2 29.68 -60.70 -13.65
N SER A 3 29.10 -60.62 -12.45
CA SER A 3 27.76 -60.07 -12.27
C SER A 3 27.84 -58.55 -12.37
N LEU A 4 27.20 -58.01 -13.40
CA LEU A 4 27.12 -56.59 -13.69
C LEU A 4 26.07 -55.97 -12.75
N ILE A 5 26.53 -55.32 -11.68
CA ILE A 5 25.68 -54.53 -10.79
C ILE A 5 25.31 -53.25 -11.56
N VAL A 6 24.11 -53.23 -12.15
CA VAL A 6 23.51 -52.01 -12.69
C VAL A 6 23.00 -51.19 -11.51
N PHE A 7 23.81 -50.23 -11.09
CA PHE A 7 23.43 -49.22 -10.09
C PHE A 7 22.42 -48.28 -10.75
N LEU A 8 21.13 -48.55 -10.57
CA LEU A 8 20.04 -47.69 -11.01
C LEU A 8 20.05 -46.43 -10.14
N SER A 9 20.84 -45.41 -10.52
CA SER A 9 20.77 -44.08 -9.90
C SER A 9 19.42 -43.45 -10.29
N LEU A 10 18.37 -43.72 -9.49
CA LEU A 10 17.19 -42.87 -9.47
C LEU A 10 17.65 -41.48 -9.01
N CYS A 11 18.00 -40.63 -9.98
CA CYS A 11 18.02 -39.19 -9.78
C CYS A 11 16.59 -38.79 -9.43
N PHE A 12 16.27 -38.72 -8.13
CA PHE A 12 15.13 -37.98 -7.62
C PHE A 12 15.35 -36.51 -7.98
N GLN A 13 14.97 -36.14 -9.21
CA GLN A 13 14.71 -34.77 -9.57
C GLN A 13 13.49 -34.34 -8.75
N LEU A 14 13.73 -33.85 -7.53
CA LEU A 14 12.72 -33.13 -6.78
C LEU A 14 12.43 -31.85 -7.56
N SER A 15 11.47 -31.93 -8.48
CA SER A 15 10.89 -30.76 -9.11
C SER A 15 10.15 -29.99 -8.02
N PHE A 16 10.79 -28.94 -7.51
CA PHE A 16 10.11 -27.96 -6.67
C PHE A 16 9.09 -27.23 -7.55
N ALA A 17 7.84 -27.70 -7.53
CA ALA A 17 6.74 -26.97 -8.14
C ALA A 17 6.56 -25.65 -7.36
N GLN A 18 6.65 -24.54 -8.08
CA GLN A 18 6.47 -23.22 -7.51
C GLN A 18 5.00 -23.04 -7.09
N GLN A 19 4.75 -22.83 -5.80
CA GLN A 19 3.39 -22.73 -5.28
C GLN A 19 2.84 -21.31 -5.52
N GLU A 20 1.87 -21.21 -6.44
CA GLU A 20 1.07 -19.99 -6.62
C GLU A 20 0.26 -19.66 -5.37
N LEU A 21 0.17 -18.38 -5.03
CA LEU A 21 -0.73 -17.90 -3.98
C LEU A 21 -2.05 -17.49 -4.62
N LYS A 22 -3.15 -18.03 -4.10
CA LYS A 22 -4.50 -17.76 -4.63
C LYS A 22 -5.38 -17.11 -3.57
N HIS A 23 -6.13 -16.10 -3.98
CA HIS A 23 -7.15 -15.46 -3.16
C HIS A 23 -8.42 -15.25 -3.98
N ALA A 24 -9.58 -15.42 -3.37
CA ALA A 24 -10.86 -15.20 -4.02
C ALA A 24 -11.62 -14.09 -3.27
N VAL A 25 -12.19 -13.16 -4.04
CA VAL A 25 -13.03 -12.06 -3.55
C VAL A 25 -14.44 -12.25 -4.07
N TYR A 26 -15.43 -12.31 -3.20
CA TYR A 26 -16.82 -12.58 -3.56
C TYR A 26 -17.66 -11.31 -3.72
N PHE A 27 -18.66 -11.37 -4.60
CA PHE A 27 -19.51 -10.23 -4.96
C PHE A 27 -21.00 -10.55 -4.84
N GLU A 28 -21.77 -9.51 -4.55
CA GLU A 28 -23.22 -9.59 -4.57
C GLU A 28 -23.77 -9.73 -6.00
N THR A 29 -25.04 -10.15 -6.09
CA THR A 29 -25.73 -10.27 -7.38
C THR A 29 -25.76 -8.90 -8.06
N ASP A 30 -25.37 -8.85 -9.33
CA ASP A 30 -25.45 -7.64 -10.15
C ASP A 30 -24.61 -6.45 -9.66
N GLN A 31 -23.58 -6.71 -8.86
CA GLN A 31 -22.70 -5.68 -8.30
C GLN A 31 -21.23 -5.93 -8.64
N TYR A 32 -20.47 -4.86 -8.80
CA TYR A 32 -19.00 -4.88 -8.89
C TYR A 32 -18.31 -4.10 -7.77
N HIS A 33 -19.08 -3.49 -6.86
CA HIS A 33 -18.54 -2.96 -5.61
C HIS A 33 -18.12 -4.11 -4.69
N ILE A 34 -16.94 -4.00 -4.09
CA ILE A 34 -16.39 -5.00 -3.18
C ILE A 34 -17.05 -4.82 -1.80
N PRO A 35 -17.75 -5.84 -1.26
CA PRO A 35 -18.31 -5.77 0.09
C PRO A 35 -17.25 -5.46 1.14
N GLU A 36 -17.58 -4.72 2.20
CA GLU A 36 -16.60 -4.31 3.22
C GLU A 36 -15.83 -5.49 3.84
N THR A 37 -16.52 -6.61 4.10
CA THR A 37 -15.91 -7.82 4.65
C THR A 37 -14.86 -8.42 3.71
N GLU A 38 -15.15 -8.42 2.40
CA GLU A 38 -14.25 -8.93 1.38
C GLU A 38 -13.10 -7.96 1.12
N HIS A 39 -13.35 -6.65 1.20
CA HIS A 39 -12.32 -5.63 1.14
C HIS A 39 -11.30 -5.80 2.28
N SER A 40 -11.75 -6.02 3.52
CA SER A 40 -10.85 -6.31 4.65
C SER A 40 -10.02 -7.59 4.44
N ARG A 41 -10.62 -8.65 3.90
CA ARG A 41 -9.91 -9.91 3.59
C ARG A 41 -8.87 -9.73 2.48
N LEU A 42 -9.20 -8.93 1.47
CA LEU A 42 -8.29 -8.59 0.39
C LEU A 42 -7.09 -7.82 0.93
N LEU A 43 -7.28 -6.81 1.79
CA LEU A 43 -6.17 -6.08 2.40
C LEU A 43 -5.25 -6.99 3.23
N LEU A 44 -5.83 -7.95 3.97
CA LEU A 44 -5.04 -8.94 4.70
C LEU A 44 -4.19 -9.79 3.74
N PHE A 45 -4.76 -10.24 2.62
CA PHE A 45 -4.02 -10.96 1.58
C PHE A 45 -2.88 -10.10 1.00
N LEU A 46 -3.13 -8.83 0.71
CA LEU A 46 -2.11 -7.91 0.21
C LEU A 46 -0.93 -7.77 1.19
N SER A 47 -1.19 -7.66 2.49
CA SER A 47 -0.12 -7.59 3.51
C SER A 47 0.77 -8.85 3.55
N GLN A 48 0.24 -10.02 3.19
CA GLN A 48 0.99 -11.26 3.15
C GLN A 48 1.97 -11.30 1.97
N ILE A 49 1.64 -10.62 0.86
CA ILE A 49 2.41 -10.64 -0.38
C ILE A 49 3.28 -9.39 -0.58
N GLU A 50 3.12 -8.36 0.26
CA GLU A 50 3.83 -7.07 0.17
C GLU A 50 5.35 -7.22 0.13
N ASN A 51 5.90 -8.16 0.92
CA ASN A 51 7.34 -8.39 1.04
C ASN A 51 7.87 -9.50 0.11
N MET A 52 7.06 -9.93 -0.87
CA MET A 52 7.44 -10.97 -1.83
C MET A 52 7.97 -10.35 -3.12
N ASP A 53 9.01 -10.95 -3.72
CA ASP A 53 9.38 -10.63 -5.09
C ASP A 53 8.35 -11.29 -6.02
N ILE A 54 7.47 -10.47 -6.60
CA ILE A 54 6.37 -10.93 -7.44
C ILE A 54 6.81 -10.92 -8.91
N GLU A 55 6.68 -12.07 -9.55
CA GLU A 55 6.88 -12.21 -10.99
C GLU A 55 5.64 -11.74 -11.73
N LYS A 56 4.47 -12.26 -11.31
CA LYS A 56 3.22 -12.14 -12.04
C LYS A 56 2.03 -12.06 -11.09
N ILE A 57 1.09 -11.17 -11.39
CA ILE A 57 -0.24 -11.11 -10.80
C ILE A 57 -1.26 -11.31 -11.92
N SER A 58 -2.21 -12.22 -11.71
CA SER A 58 -3.34 -12.45 -12.60
C SER A 58 -4.64 -12.27 -11.84
N ILE A 59 -5.58 -11.51 -12.41
CA ILE A 59 -6.87 -11.16 -11.83
C ILE A 59 -7.95 -11.60 -12.83
N TYR A 60 -8.81 -12.52 -12.42
CA TYR A 60 -9.87 -13.07 -13.27
C TYR A 60 -11.23 -12.89 -12.62
N GLY A 61 -12.07 -12.08 -13.25
CA GLY A 61 -13.43 -11.83 -12.78
C GLY A 61 -14.43 -12.81 -13.35
N PHE A 62 -15.42 -13.17 -12.53
CA PHE A 62 -16.47 -14.11 -12.90
C PHE A 62 -17.86 -13.65 -12.41
N THR A 63 -18.89 -14.20 -13.05
CA THR A 63 -20.31 -14.02 -12.70
C THR A 63 -21.00 -15.36 -12.54
N ASP A 64 -22.22 -15.35 -11.98
CA ASP A 64 -23.06 -16.55 -11.95
C ASP A 64 -23.71 -16.83 -13.32
N ASP A 65 -24.46 -17.93 -13.41
CA ASP A 65 -25.03 -18.45 -14.66
C ASP A 65 -26.12 -17.57 -15.30
N ARG A 66 -26.61 -16.54 -14.59
CA ARG A 66 -27.76 -15.74 -15.00
C ARG A 66 -27.34 -14.51 -15.80
N GLY A 67 -28.22 -14.05 -16.69
CA GLY A 67 -27.97 -12.90 -17.56
C GLY A 67 -27.37 -13.28 -18.92
N SER A 68 -27.28 -12.31 -19.82
CA SER A 68 -26.72 -12.54 -21.15
C SER A 68 -25.18 -12.62 -21.09
N ASP A 69 -24.59 -13.32 -22.05
CA ASP A 69 -23.13 -13.52 -22.08
C ASP A 69 -22.37 -12.20 -22.19
N ASN A 70 -22.85 -11.30 -23.05
CA ASN A 70 -22.26 -9.96 -23.20
C ASN A 70 -22.35 -9.16 -21.90
N TYR A 71 -23.49 -9.21 -21.21
CA TYR A 71 -23.65 -8.52 -19.93
C TYR A 71 -22.68 -9.05 -18.88
N ASN A 72 -22.63 -10.37 -18.73
CA ASN A 72 -21.77 -11.04 -17.77
C ASN A 72 -20.28 -10.83 -18.05
N LEU A 73 -19.90 -10.75 -19.33
CA LEU A 73 -18.53 -10.42 -19.69
C LEU A 73 -18.15 -9.03 -19.20
N VAL A 74 -18.99 -8.02 -19.45
CA VAL A 74 -18.77 -6.65 -18.96
C VAL A 74 -18.75 -6.58 -17.44
N LEU A 75 -19.72 -7.18 -16.74
CA LEU A 75 -19.78 -7.17 -15.29
C LEU A 75 -18.57 -7.87 -14.65
N SER A 76 -18.14 -8.99 -15.23
CA SER A 76 -16.95 -9.70 -14.77
C SER A 76 -15.67 -8.88 -14.96
N GLN A 77 -15.56 -8.09 -16.03
CA GLN A 77 -14.44 -7.19 -16.26
C GLN A 77 -14.43 -6.06 -15.22
N GLN A 78 -15.58 -5.43 -14.97
CA GLN A 78 -15.71 -4.37 -13.96
C GLN A 78 -15.29 -4.84 -12.56
N ARG A 79 -15.57 -6.11 -12.21
CA ARG A 79 -15.10 -6.72 -10.96
C ARG A 79 -13.58 -6.90 -10.94
N ALA A 80 -12.99 -7.39 -12.03
CA ALA A 80 -11.54 -7.52 -12.14
C ALA A 80 -10.85 -6.15 -12.02
N ASP A 81 -11.40 -5.12 -12.66
CA ASP A 81 -10.90 -3.74 -12.61
C ASP A 81 -11.02 -3.14 -11.19
N ALA A 82 -12.10 -3.43 -10.46
CA ALA A 82 -12.24 -2.99 -9.07
C ALA A 82 -11.14 -3.59 -8.17
N ILE A 83 -10.77 -4.87 -8.39
CA ILE A 83 -9.67 -5.50 -7.67
C ILE A 83 -8.33 -4.90 -8.09
N LYS A 84 -8.11 -4.67 -9.40
CA LYS A 84 -6.93 -3.97 -9.91
C LYS A 84 -6.75 -2.61 -9.21
N GLU A 85 -7.82 -1.84 -9.06
CA GLU A 85 -7.80 -0.55 -8.38
C GLU A 85 -7.36 -0.68 -6.92
N VAL A 86 -7.81 -1.71 -6.20
CA VAL A 86 -7.36 -1.97 -4.82
C VAL A 86 -5.87 -2.31 -4.78
N PHE A 87 -5.36 -3.13 -5.71
CA PHE A 87 -3.91 -3.42 -5.81
C PHE A 87 -3.09 -2.15 -6.06
N SER A 88 -3.49 -1.33 -7.05
CA SER A 88 -2.82 -0.05 -7.34
C SER A 88 -2.86 0.91 -6.14
N ASN A 89 -3.99 0.99 -5.44
CA ASN A 89 -4.16 1.83 -4.25
C ASN A 89 -3.31 1.37 -3.05
N ASN A 90 -2.90 0.10 -3.03
CA ASN A 90 -2.02 -0.49 -2.01
C ASN A 90 -0.58 -0.71 -2.53
N GLU A 91 -0.15 0.12 -3.48
CA GLU A 91 1.26 0.26 -3.86
C GLU A 91 1.87 -0.94 -4.60
N PHE A 92 1.05 -1.85 -5.14
CA PHE A 92 1.52 -2.94 -6.00
C PHE A 92 1.83 -2.42 -7.41
N ASP A 93 2.96 -2.87 -7.96
CA ASP A 93 3.41 -2.49 -9.30
C ASP A 93 2.45 -3.01 -10.38
N GLU A 94 1.78 -2.10 -11.09
CA GLU A 94 0.85 -2.45 -12.16
C GLU A 94 1.51 -3.23 -13.30
N SER A 95 2.82 -3.06 -13.54
CA SER A 95 3.53 -3.81 -14.58
C SER A 95 3.56 -5.32 -14.31
N LYS A 96 3.36 -5.72 -13.05
CA LYS A 96 3.24 -7.12 -12.62
C LYS A 96 1.84 -7.69 -12.83
N MET A 97 0.83 -6.83 -13.00
CA MET A 97 -0.55 -7.23 -13.30
C MET A 97 -0.73 -7.55 -14.79
N THR A 98 -0.13 -8.66 -15.20
CA THR A 98 -0.09 -9.12 -16.59
C THR A 98 -1.45 -9.53 -17.17
N ASN A 99 -2.40 -9.91 -16.33
CA ASN A 99 -3.73 -10.36 -16.75
C ASN A 99 -4.78 -9.75 -15.82
N VAL A 100 -5.72 -8.98 -16.38
CA VAL A 100 -6.86 -8.40 -15.67
C VAL A 100 -8.08 -8.54 -16.58
N ASP A 101 -8.71 -9.72 -16.53
CA ASP A 101 -9.74 -10.09 -17.49
C ASP A 101 -11.04 -10.50 -16.80
N GLY A 102 -12.16 -10.00 -17.32
CA GLY A 102 -13.47 -10.60 -17.13
C GLY A 102 -13.61 -11.88 -17.94
N LYS A 103 -13.96 -12.99 -17.29
CA LYS A 103 -14.18 -14.30 -17.95
C LYS A 103 -15.66 -14.62 -18.19
N GLY A 104 -16.57 -13.72 -17.82
CA GLY A 104 -18.01 -13.91 -17.98
C GLY A 104 -18.61 -14.86 -16.94
N LYS A 105 -19.60 -15.65 -17.37
CA LYS A 105 -20.39 -16.51 -16.47
C LYS A 105 -19.77 -17.88 -16.25
N ILE A 106 -19.88 -18.38 -15.02
CA ILE A 106 -19.50 -19.75 -14.66
C ILE A 106 -20.75 -20.64 -14.65
N LEU A 107 -20.66 -21.82 -15.28
CA LEU A 107 -21.72 -22.83 -15.27
C LEU A 107 -21.86 -23.51 -13.89
N LEU A 108 -23.07 -23.93 -13.56
CA LEU A 108 -23.43 -24.46 -12.24
C LEU A 108 -22.77 -25.81 -11.88
N ASN A 109 -22.22 -26.53 -12.86
CA ASN A 109 -21.69 -27.89 -12.70
C ASN A 109 -20.22 -27.96 -12.25
N ILE A 110 -19.58 -26.81 -12.00
CA ILE A 110 -18.15 -26.77 -11.66
C ILE A 110 -17.91 -26.99 -10.15
N ILE A 111 -18.86 -26.60 -9.31
CA ILE A 111 -18.73 -26.67 -7.84
C ILE A 111 -19.52 -27.86 -7.31
N ARG A 112 -18.88 -28.66 -6.43
CA ARG A 112 -19.51 -29.75 -5.68
C ARG A 112 -20.29 -29.21 -4.47
N GLU A 113 -21.43 -28.60 -4.74
CA GLU A 113 -22.38 -28.11 -3.73
C GLU A 113 -23.80 -28.33 -4.27
N ASP A 114 -24.75 -28.66 -3.40
CA ASP A 114 -26.12 -29.02 -3.82
C ASP A 114 -27.07 -27.80 -3.80
N ASP A 115 -26.76 -26.78 -3.00
CA ASP A 115 -27.55 -25.55 -2.93
C ASP A 115 -27.18 -24.57 -4.05
N LEU A 116 -28.10 -24.42 -5.01
CA LEU A 116 -27.98 -23.49 -6.14
C LEU A 116 -27.66 -22.04 -5.72
N LYS A 117 -28.18 -21.55 -4.59
CA LYS A 117 -27.89 -20.19 -4.12
C LYS A 117 -26.43 -20.06 -3.69
N LYS A 118 -25.89 -21.08 -3.02
CA LYS A 118 -24.49 -21.13 -2.61
C LYS A 118 -23.56 -21.25 -3.81
N ILE A 119 -23.86 -22.13 -4.75
CA ILE A 119 -23.07 -22.27 -6.00
C ILE A 119 -22.95 -20.92 -6.71
N ARG A 120 -24.08 -20.21 -6.88
CA ARG A 120 -24.09 -18.89 -7.49
C ARG A 120 -23.28 -17.87 -6.69
N GLY A 121 -23.40 -17.88 -5.37
CA GLY A 121 -22.57 -17.05 -4.49
C GLY A 121 -21.08 -17.29 -4.69
N LEU A 122 -20.68 -18.57 -4.76
CA LEU A 122 -19.28 -18.96 -4.96
C LEU A 122 -18.76 -18.67 -6.38
N ASN A 123 -19.65 -18.62 -7.38
CA ASN A 123 -19.30 -18.28 -8.76
C ASN A 123 -19.13 -16.77 -8.98
N ARG A 124 -19.84 -15.92 -8.21
CA ARG A 124 -19.66 -14.47 -8.24
C ARG A 124 -18.38 -14.08 -7.51
N LYS A 125 -17.24 -14.33 -8.14
CA LYS A 125 -15.93 -14.07 -7.55
C LYS A 125 -14.97 -13.43 -8.52
N VAL A 126 -13.93 -12.82 -7.98
CA VAL A 126 -12.67 -12.57 -8.67
C VAL A 126 -11.62 -13.48 -8.07
N GLU A 127 -10.89 -14.21 -8.91
CA GLU A 127 -9.73 -14.99 -8.50
C GLU A 127 -8.46 -14.20 -8.77
N ILE A 128 -7.63 -14.10 -7.74
CA ILE A 128 -6.33 -13.45 -7.77
C ILE A 128 -5.28 -14.56 -7.65
N ILE A 129 -4.33 -14.58 -8.57
CA ILE A 129 -3.22 -15.53 -8.59
C ILE A 129 -1.93 -14.73 -8.60
N VAL A 130 -1.10 -14.93 -7.57
CA VAL A 130 0.20 -14.30 -7.41
C VAL A 130 1.28 -15.37 -7.59
N THR A 131 2.13 -15.17 -8.59
CA THR A 131 3.30 -15.99 -8.86
C THR A 131 4.54 -15.24 -8.36
N PRO A 132 5.25 -15.76 -7.35
CA PRO A 132 6.52 -15.16 -6.91
C PRO A 132 7.60 -15.33 -7.98
N VAL A 133 8.78 -14.73 -7.81
CA VAL A 133 9.96 -15.03 -8.64
C VAL A 133 10.65 -16.30 -8.14
N PHE A 134 11.04 -17.20 -9.04
CA PHE A 134 11.84 -18.40 -8.72
C PHE A 134 13.09 -18.57 -9.63
N PRO A 135 14.27 -18.93 -9.09
CA PRO A 135 14.57 -19.05 -7.65
C PRO A 135 14.35 -17.70 -6.96
N PRO A 136 13.92 -17.67 -5.68
CA PRO A 136 13.81 -16.42 -4.97
C PRO A 136 15.17 -15.74 -5.09
N LYS A 137 15.19 -14.53 -5.65
CA LYS A 137 16.44 -13.77 -5.70
C LYS A 137 17.00 -13.80 -4.28
N PRO A 138 18.32 -14.03 -4.09
CA PRO A 138 18.93 -13.79 -2.79
C PRO A 138 18.39 -12.46 -2.34
N LYS A 139 17.74 -12.40 -1.17
CA LYS A 139 17.21 -11.14 -0.67
C LYS A 139 18.41 -10.19 -0.69
N GLU A 140 18.49 -9.35 -1.72
CA GLU A 140 19.22 -8.12 -1.62
C GLU A 140 18.51 -7.49 -0.44
N VAL A 141 19.21 -7.47 0.68
CA VAL A 141 18.93 -6.50 1.70
C VAL A 141 19.17 -5.18 0.99
N LYS A 142 18.17 -4.73 0.20
CA LYS A 142 17.91 -3.30 0.07
C LYS A 142 18.01 -2.86 1.52
N PRO A 143 18.99 -2.03 1.90
CA PRO A 143 19.01 -1.54 3.27
C PRO A 143 17.58 -1.12 3.52
N GLU A 144 16.94 -1.69 4.56
CA GLU A 144 15.64 -1.20 5.00
C GLU A 144 15.77 0.31 4.91
N LYS A 145 14.97 0.95 4.06
CA LYS A 145 14.96 2.40 4.04
C LYS A 145 14.72 2.74 5.50
N LEU A 146 15.74 3.30 6.17
CA LEU A 146 15.64 3.61 7.57
C LEU A 146 14.36 4.42 7.71
N ASN A 147 13.42 3.89 8.48
CA ASN A 147 12.14 4.56 8.67
C ASN A 147 12.42 5.91 9.37
N ALA A 148 11.43 6.79 9.42
CA ALA A 148 11.61 8.11 10.04
C ALA A 148 12.15 8.01 11.48
N GLU A 149 11.76 6.98 12.23
CA GLU A 149 12.17 6.76 13.62
C GLU A 149 13.66 6.42 13.72
N ASP A 150 14.16 5.56 12.84
CA ASP A 150 15.57 5.14 12.82
C ASP A 150 16.48 6.29 12.37
N LEU A 151 16.06 7.05 11.35
CA LEU A 151 16.76 8.26 10.91
C LEU A 151 16.81 9.30 12.04
N LEU A 152 15.70 9.51 12.75
CA LEU A 152 15.64 10.47 13.85
C LEU A 152 16.42 10.05 15.10
N LYS A 153 16.67 8.75 15.30
CA LYS A 153 17.54 8.25 16.38
C LYS A 153 19.02 8.32 16.02
N GLY A 154 19.35 8.16 14.73
CA GLY A 154 20.72 8.12 14.23
C GLY A 154 21.43 9.47 14.18
N ASP A 155 22.58 9.48 13.53
CA ASP A 155 23.35 10.69 13.28
C ASP A 155 22.66 11.55 12.24
N LEU A 156 22.36 12.80 12.63
CA LEU A 156 21.72 13.78 11.77
C LEU A 156 22.71 14.91 11.46
N LYS A 157 22.49 15.56 10.33
CA LYS A 157 23.21 16.75 9.88
C LYS A 157 22.24 17.86 9.54
N GLU A 158 22.73 19.10 9.62
CA GLU A 158 21.95 20.24 9.14
C GLU A 158 21.65 20.08 7.64
N GLY A 159 20.40 20.30 7.26
CA GLY A 159 19.91 20.10 5.89
C GLY A 159 19.28 18.74 5.63
N ASP A 160 19.39 17.77 6.55
CA ASP A 160 18.77 16.45 6.39
C ASP A 160 17.25 16.59 6.28
N LYS A 161 16.69 15.94 5.25
CA LYS A 161 15.25 15.85 5.00
C LYS A 161 14.78 14.45 5.33
N ILE A 162 14.01 14.34 6.39
CA ILE A 162 13.46 13.09 6.88
C ILE A 162 11.99 13.03 6.47
N LEU A 163 11.67 12.09 5.59
CA LEU A 163 10.29 11.79 5.25
C LEU A 163 9.63 11.14 6.45
N LEU A 164 8.51 11.68 6.93
CA LEU A 164 7.68 11.00 7.91
C LEU A 164 6.81 9.96 7.21
N ASP A 165 7.43 8.82 6.90
CA ASP A 165 6.78 7.68 6.28
C ASP A 165 5.66 7.12 7.18
N ASN A 166 4.66 6.49 6.58
CA ASN A 166 3.48 5.94 7.27
C ASN A 166 2.58 6.96 8.02
N LEU A 167 2.75 8.26 7.75
CA LEU A 167 1.80 9.30 8.19
C LEU A 167 0.74 9.60 7.13
N LEU A 168 -0.39 8.92 7.24
CA LEU A 168 -1.55 9.08 6.37
C LEU A 168 -2.51 10.14 6.92
N PHE A 169 -2.71 11.19 6.12
CA PHE A 169 -3.78 12.16 6.33
C PHE A 169 -5.08 11.67 5.70
N ARG A 170 -6.22 11.97 6.35
CA ARG A 170 -7.51 11.76 5.67
C ARG A 170 -7.60 12.61 4.40
N THR A 171 -8.17 12.05 3.34
CA THR A 171 -8.21 12.67 2.01
C THR A 171 -8.86 14.06 2.02
N GLY A 172 -8.07 15.07 1.67
CA GLY A 172 -8.49 16.47 1.64
C GLY A 172 -8.61 17.15 3.01
N TYR A 173 -8.12 16.51 4.07
CA TYR A 173 -8.12 17.03 5.43
C TYR A 173 -6.70 17.17 5.99
N SER A 174 -6.60 17.96 7.06
CA SER A 174 -5.35 18.29 7.78
C SER A 174 -5.04 17.35 8.95
N TYR A 175 -5.94 16.41 9.30
CA TYR A 175 -5.76 15.51 10.44
C TYR A 175 -5.43 14.07 10.01
N LEU A 176 -4.65 13.38 10.84
CA LEU A 176 -4.17 12.02 10.63
C LEU A 176 -5.25 10.96 10.91
N THR A 177 -5.07 9.77 10.32
CA THR A 177 -5.78 8.55 10.75
C THR A 177 -5.32 8.12 12.15
N ASN A 178 -6.02 7.18 12.78
CA ASN A 178 -5.67 6.74 14.13
C ASN A 178 -4.38 5.93 14.14
N GLU A 179 -4.16 5.12 13.12
CA GLU A 179 -2.97 4.29 12.92
C GLU A 179 -1.73 5.19 12.80
N SER A 180 -1.81 6.27 12.02
CA SER A 180 -0.70 7.22 11.87
C SER A 180 -0.43 8.07 13.10
N LYS A 181 -1.38 8.22 14.03
CA LYS A 181 -1.11 8.86 15.33
C LYS A 181 -0.18 8.01 16.19
N VAL A 182 -0.27 6.69 16.11
CA VAL A 182 0.64 5.77 16.84
C VAL A 182 2.08 5.95 16.36
N VAL A 183 2.28 6.09 15.05
CA VAL A 183 3.61 6.39 14.47
C VAL A 183 4.11 7.76 14.92
N LEU A 184 3.24 8.79 14.87
CA LEU A 184 3.60 10.13 15.29
C LEU A 184 3.93 10.23 16.79
N ASP A 185 3.31 9.39 17.63
CA ASP A 185 3.66 9.28 19.06
C ASP A 185 5.12 8.87 19.24
N ARG A 186 5.56 7.81 18.55
CA ARG A 186 6.97 7.35 18.62
C ARG A 186 7.95 8.41 18.12
N ILE A 187 7.61 9.10 17.03
CA ILE A 187 8.40 10.23 16.52
C ILE A 187 8.47 11.37 17.56
N ALA A 188 7.37 11.67 18.23
CA ALA A 188 7.31 12.71 19.25
C ALA A 188 8.20 12.37 20.45
N ASP A 189 8.22 11.12 20.89
CA ASP A 189 9.07 10.65 21.99
C ASP A 189 10.56 10.85 21.64
N ILE A 190 10.99 10.41 20.46
CA ILE A 190 12.38 10.59 19.98
C ILE A 190 12.76 12.07 19.94
N LEU A 191 11.90 12.92 19.38
CA LEU A 191 12.16 14.35 19.26
C LEU A 191 12.10 15.09 20.59
N ALA A 192 11.33 14.58 21.56
CA ALA A 192 11.27 15.12 22.91
C ALA A 192 12.58 14.81 23.68
N GLU A 193 13.13 13.61 23.52
CA GLU A 193 14.41 13.18 24.09
C GLU A 193 15.59 13.94 23.47
N ARG A 194 15.65 14.04 22.13
CA ARG A 194 16.71 14.75 21.40
C ARG A 194 16.48 16.26 21.40
N THR A 195 16.74 16.89 22.54
CA THR A 195 16.48 18.33 22.77
C THR A 195 17.38 19.28 21.98
N ASN A 196 18.45 18.76 21.37
CA ASN A 196 19.45 19.52 20.65
C ASN A 196 19.14 19.73 19.15
N ILE A 197 18.11 19.05 18.63
CA ILE A 197 17.67 19.17 17.23
C ILE A 197 16.65 20.29 17.09
N TYR A 198 16.87 21.14 16.09
CA TYR A 198 15.97 22.19 15.64
C TYR A 198 15.59 21.92 14.19
N PHE A 199 14.29 21.99 13.88
CA PHE A 199 13.79 21.54 12.59
C PHE A 199 12.57 22.32 12.10
N THR A 200 12.33 22.21 10.80
CA THR A 200 11.13 22.74 10.14
C THR A 200 10.30 21.59 9.60
N ILE A 201 9.01 21.61 9.90
CA ILE A 201 8.02 20.66 9.42
C ILE A 201 7.49 21.19 8.09
N GLU A 202 7.72 20.46 7.01
CA GLU A 202 7.33 20.84 5.65
C GLU A 202 6.11 20.02 5.21
N GLY A 203 4.99 20.69 4.98
CA GLY A 203 3.77 20.03 4.50
C GLY A 203 3.67 20.09 2.98
N HIS A 204 3.34 18.97 2.35
CA HIS A 204 3.19 18.86 0.90
C HIS A 204 1.75 18.43 0.54
N VAL A 205 1.31 18.84 -0.65
CA VAL A 205 0.02 18.42 -1.21
C VAL A 205 0.18 18.05 -2.67
N CYS A 206 -0.64 17.09 -3.10
CA CYS A 206 -0.76 16.79 -4.52
C CYS A 206 -1.75 17.71 -5.24
N CYS A 207 -1.51 17.84 -6.55
CA CYS A 207 -2.53 17.95 -7.58
C CYS A 207 -3.26 19.30 -7.62
N THR A 208 -2.58 20.38 -7.22
CA THR A 208 -3.06 21.73 -7.47
C THR A 208 -2.61 22.23 -8.85
N GLN A 209 -3.44 23.07 -9.49
CA GLN A 209 -3.09 23.77 -10.73
C GLN A 209 -2.38 25.09 -10.39
N GLY A 210 -1.15 25.24 -10.90
CA GLY A 210 -0.27 26.39 -10.68
C GLY A 210 0.34 26.45 -9.29
N GLU A 211 0.63 27.65 -8.79
CA GLU A 211 1.33 27.86 -7.49
C GLU A 211 0.41 27.85 -6.26
N ARG A 212 -0.86 27.49 -6.44
CA ARG A 212 -1.89 27.59 -5.41
C ARG A 212 -1.85 26.35 -4.52
N ASP A 213 -2.12 26.53 -3.23
CA ASP A 213 -2.23 25.42 -2.28
C ASP A 213 -3.56 24.67 -2.47
N ALA A 214 -3.70 23.49 -1.88
CA ALA A 214 -4.93 22.72 -1.87
C ALA A 214 -5.91 23.26 -0.81
N ILE A 215 -7.20 22.97 -0.99
CA ILE A 215 -8.25 23.40 -0.08
C ILE A 215 -8.39 22.39 1.05
N ASP A 216 -8.32 22.85 2.30
CA ASP A 216 -8.69 22.03 3.46
C ASP A 216 -10.22 21.90 3.49
N ARG A 217 -10.72 20.67 3.32
CA ARG A 217 -12.16 20.39 3.24
C ARG A 217 -12.91 20.76 4.52
N LYS A 218 -12.24 20.81 5.68
CA LYS A 218 -12.83 21.22 6.97
C LYS A 218 -13.03 22.73 7.02
N THR A 219 -11.99 23.50 6.74
CA THR A 219 -12.00 24.97 6.91
C THR A 219 -12.40 25.72 5.65
N LYS A 220 -12.45 25.04 4.50
CA LYS A 220 -12.66 25.58 3.14
C LYS A 220 -11.61 26.60 2.71
N LYS A 221 -10.52 26.75 3.47
CA LYS A 221 -9.41 27.64 3.16
C LYS A 221 -8.39 26.94 2.27
N ARG A 222 -7.75 27.71 1.38
CA ARG A 222 -6.75 27.22 0.44
C ARG A 222 -5.35 27.24 1.05
N ASN A 223 -5.16 26.42 2.09
CA ASN A 223 -3.93 26.35 2.89
C ASN A 223 -3.66 24.93 3.43
N LEU A 224 -4.06 23.87 2.70
CA LEU A 224 -3.99 22.50 3.19
C LEU A 224 -2.56 22.06 3.52
N SER A 225 -1.56 22.43 2.73
CA SER A 225 -0.17 22.08 3.00
C SER A 225 0.31 22.67 4.33
N VAL A 226 -0.02 23.95 4.57
CA VAL A 226 0.28 24.66 5.83
C VAL A 226 -0.50 24.03 6.99
N ALA A 227 -1.78 23.72 6.79
CA ALA A 227 -2.64 23.15 7.82
C ALA A 227 -2.15 21.76 8.28
N ARG A 228 -1.64 20.94 7.36
CA ARG A 228 -1.03 19.64 7.69
C ARG A 228 0.26 19.80 8.47
N ALA A 229 1.16 20.68 8.03
CA ALA A 229 2.40 20.96 8.76
C ALA A 229 2.12 21.49 10.17
N LYS A 230 1.14 22.39 10.29
CA LYS A 230 0.69 22.92 11.59
C LYS A 230 0.09 21.83 12.48
N TYR A 231 -0.71 20.92 11.92
CA TYR A 231 -1.28 19.81 12.68
C TYR A 231 -0.19 18.96 13.35
N ILE A 232 0.87 18.64 12.61
CA ILE A 232 2.02 17.90 13.16
C ILE A 232 2.76 18.74 14.22
N TYR A 233 3.00 20.03 13.96
CA TYR A 233 3.59 20.94 14.93
C TYR A 233 2.83 20.95 16.26
N ASP A 234 1.51 21.17 16.21
CA ASP A 234 0.65 21.24 17.39
C ASP A 234 0.65 19.89 18.14
N TYR A 235 0.70 18.79 17.41
CA TYR A 235 0.75 17.44 17.97
C TYR A 235 2.07 17.19 18.72
N LEU A 236 3.21 17.46 18.08
CA LEU A 236 4.53 17.31 18.68
C LEU A 236 4.70 18.21 19.90
N ALA A 237 4.21 19.46 19.82
CA ALA A 237 4.21 20.39 20.95
C ALA A 237 3.41 19.85 22.14
N LYS A 238 2.21 19.31 21.87
CA LYS A 238 1.37 18.69 22.90
C LYS A 238 2.03 17.47 23.54
N LYS A 239 2.87 16.74 22.80
CA LYS A 239 3.63 15.57 23.25
C LYS A 239 4.95 15.91 23.94
N GLY A 240 5.29 17.20 24.10
CA GLY A 240 6.45 17.64 24.88
C GLY A 240 7.65 18.13 24.06
N VAL A 241 7.57 18.10 22.73
CA VAL A 241 8.61 18.69 21.87
C VAL A 241 8.54 20.22 22.01
N ARG A 242 9.62 20.84 22.48
CA ARG A 242 9.63 22.26 22.81
C ARG A 242 9.33 23.15 21.58
N PRO A 243 8.30 24.02 21.61
CA PRO A 243 7.84 24.80 20.45
C PRO A 243 8.91 25.65 19.76
N TYR A 244 9.87 26.20 20.51
CA TYR A 244 10.94 27.05 19.97
C TYR A 244 11.94 26.29 19.09
N ARG A 245 11.96 24.95 19.15
CA ARG A 245 12.81 24.10 18.31
C ARG A 245 12.18 23.76 16.96
N MET A 246 10.91 24.11 16.80
CA MET A 246 10.11 23.70 15.66
C MET A 246 9.62 24.92 14.89
N LYS A 247 9.58 24.79 13.58
CA LYS A 247 8.82 25.66 12.68
C LYS A 247 7.95 24.80 11.78
N PHE A 248 6.94 25.38 11.13
CA PHE A 248 6.16 24.67 10.13
C PHE A 248 5.92 25.56 8.91
N VAL A 249 5.96 24.96 7.73
CA VAL A 249 5.74 25.66 6.46
C VAL A 249 4.94 24.77 5.50
N GLY A 250 4.11 25.39 4.68
CA GLY A 250 3.41 24.70 3.60
C GLY A 250 4.14 24.86 2.28
N MET A 251 4.62 23.75 1.73
CA MET A 251 5.38 23.68 0.48
C MET A 251 4.48 23.56 -0.75
N ARG A 252 3.16 23.48 -0.57
CA ARG A 252 2.18 23.33 -1.65
C ARG A 252 2.58 22.17 -2.57
N ARG A 253 2.54 22.35 -3.89
CA ARG A 253 3.01 21.42 -4.92
C ARG A 253 4.41 21.80 -5.47
N LYS A 254 5.24 22.53 -4.71
CA LYS A 254 6.53 23.04 -5.23
C LYS A 254 7.61 21.98 -5.35
N MET A 255 7.51 20.89 -4.59
CA MET A 255 8.54 19.84 -4.48
C MET A 255 7.95 18.45 -4.78
N PRO A 256 7.48 18.19 -6.01
CA PRO A 256 6.97 16.88 -6.37
C PRO A 256 8.10 15.85 -6.44
N LEU A 257 7.86 14.62 -5.97
CA LEU A 257 8.86 13.55 -6.01
C LEU A 257 9.00 12.88 -7.39
N GLY A 258 8.21 13.29 -8.38
CA GLY A 258 8.26 12.74 -9.74
C GLY A 258 7.63 11.34 -9.90
N GLY A 259 7.00 10.83 -8.85
CA GLY A 259 6.27 9.54 -8.85
C GLY A 259 4.76 9.74 -8.73
N GLU A 260 4.10 8.79 -8.06
CA GLU A 260 2.66 8.83 -7.90
C GLU A 260 2.18 10.07 -7.10
N PRO A 261 1.04 10.67 -7.49
CA PRO A 261 0.34 11.73 -6.76
C PRO A 261 0.29 11.57 -5.24
N ARG A 262 0.15 10.33 -4.75
CA ARG A 262 0.03 10.05 -3.31
C ARG A 262 1.30 10.36 -2.52
N LEU A 263 2.48 10.17 -3.14
CA LEU A 263 3.77 10.42 -2.51
C LEU A 263 3.98 11.92 -2.22
N ASP A 264 3.25 12.79 -2.93
CA ASP A 264 3.25 14.24 -2.69
C ASP A 264 2.30 14.68 -1.56
N ARG A 265 1.49 13.77 -1.01
CA ARG A 265 0.61 14.04 0.14
C ARG A 265 1.31 13.72 1.46
N ARG A 266 2.49 14.30 1.66
CA ARG A 266 3.41 13.94 2.75
C ARG A 266 3.75 15.11 3.67
N VAL A 267 4.43 14.78 4.77
CA VAL A 267 5.13 15.76 5.62
C VAL A 267 6.58 15.31 5.78
N GLU A 268 7.49 16.28 5.69
CA GLU A 268 8.93 16.08 5.92
C GLU A 268 9.36 16.87 7.16
N ILE A 269 10.41 16.38 7.83
CA ILE A 269 11.19 17.14 8.80
C ILE A 269 12.49 17.56 8.11
N LEU A 270 12.69 18.86 7.97
CA LEU A 270 13.96 19.45 7.56
C LEU A 270 14.75 19.81 8.83
N VAL A 271 15.86 19.13 9.07
CA VAL A 271 16.78 19.48 10.16
C VAL A 271 17.43 20.80 9.81
N THR A 272 17.22 21.81 10.65
CA THR A 272 17.73 23.17 10.42
C THR A 272 18.99 23.46 11.20
N ARG A 273 19.08 22.97 12.46
CA ARG A 273 20.27 23.09 13.30
C ARG A 273 20.40 21.92 14.25
N ILE A 274 21.64 21.57 14.58
CA ILE A 274 21.96 20.60 15.64
C ILE A 274 22.98 21.26 16.57
N TYR A 275 22.61 21.42 17.84
CA TYR A 275 23.55 21.87 18.85
C TYR A 275 24.27 20.66 19.46
N GLU A 276 25.53 20.83 19.82
CA GLU A 276 26.23 19.81 20.60
C GLU A 276 25.61 19.75 22.01
N THR A 277 25.23 18.55 22.44
CA THR A 277 24.90 18.28 23.84
C THR A 277 26.21 18.35 24.63
N LYS A 278 26.34 19.37 25.48
CA LYS A 278 27.40 19.44 26.50
C LYS A 278 27.26 18.34 27.54
#